data_AF-A0A1Y3NN02-F1
#
_entry.id   AF-A0A1Y3NN02-F1
#
_cell.length_a   1.000
_cell.length_b   1.000
_cell.length_c   1.000
_cell.angle_alpha   90.00
_cell.angle_beta   90.00
_cell.angle_gamma   90.00
#
_symmetry.space_group_name_H-M   'P 1'
#
loop_
_entity.id
_entity.type
_entity.pdbx_description
1 polymer ?
#
loop_
_entity_poly.entity_id
_entity_poly.type
_entity_poly.pdbx_seq_one_letter_code
_entity_poly.pdbx_strand_id
1 'polypeptide(L)'
;MVLPGDIPKFSLNITPQKLNGLTQEIINTLQKSVNDIIDRSKNKKANKLDLLKEWHKTEGLAAEKQTYCTLPSLVHFDSKVREESALAKKKLKDAWNQCYSQENLYNIFKSMGPMNDPLDQRLLDKTLHLFKRNGLDLPKEQQKMFQEIQLKITELENKFIQNINESVVTLSFTLPELDGCSENFINGLTKKIEKDDDGKEQTKYIVNLKPPELKELIQNANMESTRRTVLTASHSRCKDANLPLFKEILTTRQKMAELLNYDNHANFMLSQNMCKNLNNANQFLYNILNPLKPMLHQELQKLLEIKKKTCEKHQWPFDNQLHLWDISYYERILKDEEYSVDDAKISGYFPVENVISGILNLYQEILHLKFEKVETELWHKDVMMYAVYDNHNIPNGQKGENIGFMVLDIFPRDGKYSHQCVMPLAPSFVDDKNQQNIPVVVIIGNLTKSTKDSVSLLKHTEVVTFFHEFGHVMHALCTKSMYSRFSWSWTAIPYPVGIEMDALEVPSQMFE
;
A
#
# COMPACT_ATOMS: atom_id res chain seq x y z
N MET A 1 -6.69 -33.52 -5.13
CA MET A 1 -5.55 -32.92 -5.85
C MET A 1 -4.47 -32.69 -4.81
N VAL A 2 -3.32 -33.37 -4.91
CA VAL A 2 -2.21 -33.11 -3.97
C VAL A 2 -1.65 -31.75 -4.36
N LEU A 3 -1.77 -30.78 -3.45
CA LEU A 3 -1.06 -29.51 -3.56
C LEU A 3 0.41 -29.83 -3.86
N PRO A 4 1.07 -29.13 -4.79
CA PRO A 4 2.53 -29.16 -4.83
C PRO A 4 3.06 -29.01 -3.39
N GLY A 5 4.01 -29.86 -2.99
CA GLY A 5 4.61 -29.81 -1.65
C GLY A 5 5.25 -28.45 -1.33
N ASP A 6 5.38 -27.61 -2.36
CA ASP A 6 6.02 -26.30 -2.37
C ASP A 6 5.03 -25.13 -2.19
N ILE A 7 3.71 -25.37 -2.02
CA ILE A 7 2.82 -24.27 -1.64
C ILE A 7 3.15 -23.84 -0.21
N PRO A 8 3.42 -22.55 0.03
CA PRO A 8 3.50 -22.01 1.35
C PRO A 8 2.33 -22.39 2.26
N LYS A 9 2.59 -23.24 3.25
CA LYS A 9 1.61 -23.54 4.31
C LYS A 9 1.56 -22.37 5.27
N PHE A 10 0.84 -21.32 4.90
CA PHE A 10 0.48 -20.20 5.77
C PHE A 10 -0.54 -20.67 6.83
N SER A 11 -0.12 -21.59 7.69
CA SER A 11 -0.96 -22.30 8.66
C SER A 11 -1.26 -21.47 9.90
N LEU A 12 -2.42 -21.75 10.52
CA LEU A 12 -2.83 -21.29 11.85
C LEU A 12 -1.84 -21.65 12.97
N ASN A 13 -0.96 -22.64 12.73
CA ASN A 13 -0.08 -23.21 13.76
C ASN A 13 1.24 -22.44 13.95
N ILE A 14 1.34 -21.19 13.48
CA ILE A 14 2.53 -20.37 13.70
C ILE A 14 2.52 -19.77 15.11
N THR A 15 3.59 -20.01 15.86
CA THR A 15 3.78 -19.44 17.21
C THR A 15 4.83 -18.32 17.17
N PRO A 16 4.86 -17.42 18.17
CA PRO A 16 5.90 -16.39 18.26
C PRO A 16 7.32 -16.99 18.26
N GLN A 17 7.55 -18.11 18.96
CA GLN A 17 8.87 -18.75 18.95
C GLN A 17 9.26 -19.27 17.55
N LYS A 18 8.32 -19.90 16.84
CA LYS A 18 8.58 -20.40 15.48
C LYS A 18 8.84 -19.25 14.50
N LEU A 19 8.10 -18.15 14.62
CA LEU A 19 8.27 -16.95 13.79
C LEU A 19 9.64 -16.31 14.02
N ASN A 20 10.04 -16.19 15.29
CA ASN A 20 11.36 -15.68 15.66
C ASN A 20 12.49 -16.56 15.11
N GLY A 21 12.35 -17.89 15.22
CA GLY A 21 13.31 -18.86 14.67
C GLY A 21 13.46 -18.74 13.14
N LEU A 22 12.35 -18.67 12.40
CA LEU A 22 12.35 -18.45 10.95
C LEU A 22 12.99 -17.11 10.57
N THR A 23 12.70 -16.06 11.33
CA THR A 23 13.30 -14.73 11.13
C THR A 23 14.82 -14.80 11.27
N GLN A 24 15.32 -15.47 12.32
CA GLN A 24 16.75 -15.63 12.54
C GLN A 24 17.41 -16.51 11.48
N GLU A 25 16.73 -17.57 11.01
CA GLU A 25 17.21 -18.40 9.90
C GLU A 25 17.45 -17.55 8.65
N ILE A 26 16.48 -16.73 8.25
CA ILE A 26 16.59 -15.88 7.06
C ILE A 26 17.75 -14.89 7.20
N ILE A 27 17.88 -14.24 8.36
CA ILE A 27 18.98 -13.30 8.65
C ILE A 27 20.33 -14.01 8.54
N ASN A 28 20.45 -15.19 9.14
CA ASN A 28 21.67 -15.99 9.09
C ASN A 28 22.00 -16.44 7.66
N THR A 29 21.00 -16.83 6.86
CA THR A 29 21.19 -17.19 5.44
C THR A 29 21.72 -16.01 4.64
N LEU A 30 21.13 -14.82 4.80
CA LEU A 30 21.61 -13.61 4.13
C LEU A 30 23.06 -13.29 4.52
N GLN A 31 23.37 -13.27 5.81
CA GLN A 31 24.72 -12.98 6.30
C GLN A 31 25.75 -14.03 5.85
N LYS A 32 25.38 -15.31 5.87
CA LYS A 32 26.23 -16.41 5.40
C LYS A 32 26.54 -16.28 3.91
N SER A 33 25.53 -15.97 3.09
CA SER A 33 25.70 -15.78 1.64
C SER A 33 26.67 -14.64 1.33
N VAL A 34 26.52 -13.50 2.00
CA VAL A 34 27.46 -12.38 1.90
C VAL A 34 28.90 -12.83 2.23
N ASN A 35 29.08 -13.52 3.36
CA ASN A 35 30.42 -13.96 3.79
C ASN A 35 31.03 -14.99 2.82
N ASP A 36 30.23 -15.95 2.33
CA ASP A 36 30.68 -16.96 1.36
C ASP A 36 31.13 -16.32 0.05
N ILE A 37 30.35 -15.35 -0.46
CA ILE A 37 30.71 -14.60 -1.66
C ILE A 37 32.01 -13.84 -1.46
N ILE A 38 32.18 -13.17 -0.32
CA ILE A 38 33.42 -12.45 0.01
C ILE A 38 34.60 -13.41 0.06
N ASP A 39 34.47 -14.56 0.72
CA ASP A 39 35.54 -15.53 0.85
C ASP A 39 35.93 -16.15 -0.48
N ARG A 40 34.95 -16.56 -1.30
CA ARG A 40 35.20 -17.13 -2.63
C ARG A 40 35.79 -16.11 -3.60
N SER A 41 35.43 -14.84 -3.47
CA SER A 41 36.00 -13.76 -4.31
C SER A 41 37.51 -13.58 -4.12
N LYS A 42 38.07 -14.03 -2.98
CA LYS A 42 39.53 -14.02 -2.74
C LYS A 42 40.29 -14.92 -3.73
N ASN A 43 39.63 -15.94 -4.27
CA ASN A 43 40.18 -16.72 -5.37
C ASN A 43 40.10 -15.91 -6.66
N LYS A 44 41.27 -15.52 -7.21
CA LYS A 44 41.36 -14.75 -8.46
C LYS A 44 40.72 -15.42 -9.68
N LYS A 45 40.47 -16.73 -9.64
CA LYS A 45 39.79 -17.50 -10.69
C LYS A 45 38.26 -17.55 -10.52
N ALA A 46 37.72 -17.03 -9.42
CA ALA A 46 36.28 -17.03 -9.19
C ALA A 46 35.57 -16.17 -10.25
N ASN A 47 34.52 -16.72 -10.84
CA ASN A 47 33.67 -15.99 -11.75
C ASN A 47 32.74 -15.05 -10.95
N LYS A 48 32.96 -13.74 -11.06
CA LYS A 48 32.17 -12.74 -10.35
C LYS A 48 30.71 -12.68 -10.80
N LEU A 49 30.42 -13.06 -12.05
CA LEU A 49 29.05 -13.16 -12.54
C LEU A 49 28.30 -14.27 -11.81
N ASP A 50 28.94 -15.41 -11.57
CA ASP A 50 28.33 -16.51 -10.82
C ASP A 50 28.06 -16.09 -9.36
N LEU A 51 28.99 -15.35 -8.74
CA LEU A 51 28.80 -14.77 -7.40
C LEU A 51 27.63 -13.77 -7.35
N LEU A 52 27.48 -12.93 -8.38
CA LEU A 52 26.35 -12.02 -8.49
C LEU A 52 25.03 -12.80 -8.62
N LYS A 53 24.98 -13.80 -9.50
CA LYS A 53 23.79 -14.65 -9.68
C LYS A 53 23.42 -15.40 -8.41
N GLU A 54 24.41 -15.91 -7.68
CA GLU A 54 24.22 -16.58 -6.39
C GLU A 54 23.69 -15.66 -5.30
N TRP A 55 24.16 -14.41 -5.27
CA TRP A 55 23.58 -13.38 -4.39
C TRP A 55 22.09 -13.20 -4.69
N HIS A 56 21.71 -12.98 -5.96
CA HIS A 56 20.31 -12.75 -6.34
C HIS A 56 19.41 -13.98 -6.16
N LYS A 57 19.97 -15.20 -6.24
CA LYS A 57 19.26 -16.43 -5.84
C LYS A 57 18.95 -16.44 -4.35
N THR A 58 19.95 -16.12 -3.52
CA THR A 58 19.76 -15.95 -2.07
C THR A 58 18.70 -14.89 -1.79
N GLU A 59 18.72 -13.77 -2.54
CA GLU A 59 17.72 -12.73 -2.39
C GLU A 59 16.30 -13.23 -2.70
N GLY A 60 16.12 -14.01 -3.77
CA GLY A 60 14.84 -14.63 -4.10
C GLY A 60 14.29 -15.53 -3.00
N LEU A 61 15.13 -16.42 -2.47
CA LEU A 61 14.76 -17.32 -1.38
C LEU A 61 14.42 -16.58 -0.09
N ALA A 62 15.20 -15.54 0.26
CA ALA A 62 14.92 -14.70 1.42
C ALA A 62 13.64 -13.87 1.21
N ALA A 63 13.40 -13.40 -0.02
CA ALA A 63 12.20 -12.66 -0.40
C ALA A 63 10.94 -13.51 -0.25
N GLU A 64 10.99 -14.78 -0.64
CA GLU A 64 9.90 -15.74 -0.44
C GLU A 64 9.73 -16.09 1.05
N LYS A 65 10.78 -16.56 1.73
CA LYS A 65 10.69 -17.03 3.11
C LYS A 65 10.23 -15.97 4.10
N GLN A 66 10.53 -14.70 3.88
CA GLN A 66 10.19 -13.67 4.85
C GLN A 66 8.70 -13.34 4.90
N THR A 67 7.92 -13.63 3.85
CA THR A 67 6.47 -13.35 3.86
C THR A 67 5.76 -14.17 4.92
N TYR A 68 6.26 -15.36 5.23
CA TYR A 68 5.81 -16.16 6.38
C TYR A 68 6.04 -15.47 7.71
N CYS A 69 7.07 -14.62 7.81
CA CYS A 69 7.37 -13.86 9.01
C CYS A 69 6.61 -12.54 9.08
N THR A 70 6.24 -11.94 7.94
CA THR A 70 5.65 -10.58 7.90
C THR A 70 4.15 -10.55 7.67
N LEU A 71 3.58 -11.49 6.91
CA LEU A 71 2.12 -11.63 6.70
C LEU A 71 1.34 -11.74 8.03
N PRO A 72 1.79 -12.50 9.05
CA PRO A 72 1.01 -12.67 10.27
C PRO A 72 0.64 -11.35 10.96
N SER A 73 1.48 -10.32 10.89
CA SER A 73 1.19 -8.97 11.42
C SER A 73 -0.11 -8.36 10.87
N LEU A 74 -0.55 -8.79 9.69
CA LEU A 74 -1.73 -8.27 9.00
C LEU A 74 -2.97 -9.15 9.18
N VAL A 75 -2.83 -10.45 9.39
CA VAL A 75 -3.96 -11.40 9.23
C VAL A 75 -4.16 -12.37 10.38
N HIS A 76 -3.18 -12.53 11.26
CA HIS A 76 -3.21 -13.55 12.31
C HIS A 76 -4.15 -13.16 13.44
N PHE A 77 -4.90 -14.12 13.98
CA PHE A 77 -5.89 -13.87 15.05
C PHE A 77 -5.25 -13.56 16.41
N ASP A 78 -4.14 -14.25 16.76
CA ASP A 78 -3.37 -14.01 17.99
C ASP A 78 -2.53 -12.73 17.90
N SER A 79 -2.75 -11.79 18.82
CA SER A 79 -2.00 -10.53 18.89
C SER A 79 -0.50 -10.72 19.16
N LYS A 80 -0.11 -11.73 19.94
CA LYS A 80 1.31 -12.00 20.25
C LYS A 80 2.07 -12.42 18.99
N VAL A 81 1.43 -13.17 18.11
CA VAL A 81 2.00 -13.52 16.80
C VAL A 81 2.10 -12.28 15.91
N ARG A 82 1.08 -11.39 15.92
CA ARG A 82 1.14 -10.14 15.16
C ARG A 82 2.27 -9.23 15.62
N GLU A 83 2.47 -9.11 16.93
CA GLU A 83 3.55 -8.33 17.54
C GLU A 83 4.93 -8.88 17.15
N GLU A 84 5.17 -10.19 17.29
CA GLU A 84 6.45 -10.78 16.88
C GLU A 84 6.67 -10.67 15.37
N SER A 85 5.61 -10.76 14.55
CA SER A 85 5.67 -10.54 13.10
C SER A 85 6.05 -9.11 12.73
N ALA A 86 5.53 -8.12 13.45
CA ALA A 86 5.92 -6.71 13.28
C ALA A 86 7.39 -6.48 13.66
N LEU A 87 7.88 -7.14 14.73
CA LEU A 87 9.30 -7.13 15.10
C LEU A 87 10.17 -7.81 14.04
N ALA A 88 9.71 -8.94 13.48
CA ALA A 88 10.39 -9.63 12.40
C ALA A 88 10.55 -8.75 11.18
N LYS A 89 9.50 -8.01 10.77
CA LYS A 89 9.56 -7.04 9.68
C LYS A 89 10.67 -6.01 9.87
N LYS A 90 10.85 -5.50 11.11
CA LYS A 90 11.94 -4.58 11.44
C LYS A 90 13.31 -5.26 11.33
N LYS A 91 13.49 -6.42 11.98
CA LYS A 91 14.77 -7.17 11.95
C LYS A 91 15.20 -7.54 10.53
N LEU A 92 14.25 -7.98 9.69
CA LEU A 92 14.50 -8.32 8.30
C LEU A 92 14.88 -7.09 7.48
N LYS A 93 14.17 -5.96 7.64
CA LYS A 93 14.54 -4.69 7.00
C LYS A 93 15.98 -4.29 7.35
N ASP A 94 16.35 -4.40 8.63
CA ASP A 94 17.70 -4.09 9.09
C ASP A 94 18.75 -5.05 8.50
N ALA A 95 18.47 -6.35 8.42
CA ALA A 95 19.36 -7.33 7.81
C ALA A 95 19.58 -7.08 6.30
N TRP A 96 18.52 -6.76 5.56
CA TRP A 96 18.63 -6.37 4.15
C TRP A 96 19.49 -5.11 3.96
N ASN A 97 19.26 -4.08 4.79
CA ASN A 97 20.06 -2.87 4.77
C ASN A 97 21.54 -3.16 5.10
N GLN A 98 21.81 -4.05 6.05
CA GLN A 98 23.16 -4.48 6.39
C GLN A 98 23.87 -5.14 5.20
N CYS A 99 23.21 -6.06 4.48
CA CYS A 99 23.77 -6.67 3.27
C CYS A 99 24.17 -5.61 2.23
N TYR A 100 23.31 -4.61 2.00
CA TYR A 100 23.58 -3.51 1.07
C TYR A 100 24.43 -2.37 1.65
N SER A 101 25.01 -2.58 2.82
CA SER A 101 26.03 -1.70 3.43
C SER A 101 27.40 -2.38 3.47
N GLN A 102 27.55 -3.59 2.90
CA GLN A 102 28.80 -4.34 2.89
C GLN A 102 29.74 -3.85 1.79
N GLU A 103 30.79 -3.12 2.19
CA GLU A 103 31.79 -2.57 1.27
C GLU A 103 32.54 -3.64 0.47
N ASN A 104 32.89 -4.76 1.09
CA ASN A 104 33.57 -5.85 0.39
C ASN A 104 32.69 -6.42 -0.74
N LEU A 105 31.41 -6.65 -0.46
CA LEU A 105 30.44 -7.12 -1.46
C LEU A 105 30.27 -6.10 -2.58
N TYR A 106 30.15 -4.81 -2.24
CA TYR A 106 30.10 -3.73 -3.22
C TYR A 106 31.35 -3.69 -4.11
N ASN A 107 32.55 -3.76 -3.53
CA ASN A 107 33.81 -3.73 -4.28
C ASN A 107 33.95 -4.92 -5.23
N ILE A 108 33.48 -6.12 -4.83
CA ILE A 108 33.46 -7.30 -5.70
C ILE A 108 32.62 -7.01 -6.94
N PHE A 109 31.38 -6.55 -6.77
CA PHE A 109 30.48 -6.30 -7.90
C PHE A 109 30.89 -5.05 -8.71
N LYS A 110 31.37 -3.99 -8.07
CA LYS A 110 31.86 -2.76 -8.74
C LYS A 110 33.06 -3.04 -9.65
N SER A 111 33.86 -4.05 -9.31
CA SER A 111 35.02 -4.46 -10.12
C SER A 111 34.65 -5.31 -11.34
N MET A 112 33.37 -5.59 -11.56
CA MET A 112 32.87 -6.23 -12.77
C MET A 112 32.82 -5.19 -13.89
N GLY A 113 33.35 -5.54 -15.07
CA GLY A 113 33.24 -4.71 -16.27
C GLY A 113 31.86 -4.81 -16.92
N PRO A 114 31.66 -4.13 -18.07
CA PRO A 114 30.45 -4.28 -18.87
C PRO A 114 30.18 -5.74 -19.24
N MET A 115 28.91 -6.13 -19.18
CA MET A 115 28.43 -7.47 -19.52
C MET A 115 27.85 -7.50 -20.94
N ASN A 116 28.02 -8.64 -21.61
CA ASN A 116 27.44 -8.85 -22.95
C ASN A 116 25.95 -9.16 -22.91
N ASP A 117 25.49 -9.88 -21.88
CA ASP A 117 24.08 -10.19 -21.71
C ASP A 117 23.33 -9.00 -21.09
N PRO A 118 22.26 -8.47 -21.75
CA PRO A 118 21.55 -7.30 -21.26
C PRO A 118 20.86 -7.50 -19.90
N LEU A 119 20.42 -8.73 -19.59
CA LEU A 119 19.77 -9.03 -18.32
C LEU A 119 20.80 -9.03 -17.17
N ASP A 120 21.97 -9.62 -17.39
CA ASP A 120 23.10 -9.60 -16.45
C ASP A 120 23.62 -8.17 -16.24
N GLN A 121 23.71 -7.35 -17.30
CA GLN A 121 24.06 -5.94 -17.19
C GLN A 121 23.04 -5.17 -16.33
N ARG A 122 21.74 -5.33 -16.62
CA ARG A 122 20.66 -4.70 -15.86
C ARG A 122 20.68 -5.14 -14.38
N LEU A 123 20.97 -6.41 -14.12
CA LEU A 123 21.08 -6.96 -12.76
C LEU A 123 22.22 -6.30 -11.99
N LEU A 124 23.40 -6.20 -12.60
CA LEU A 124 24.55 -5.51 -12.03
C LEU A 124 24.24 -4.04 -11.77
N ASP A 125 23.68 -3.33 -12.74
CA ASP A 125 23.38 -1.89 -12.63
C ASP A 125 22.40 -1.60 -11.49
N LYS A 126 21.29 -2.36 -11.40
CA LYS A 126 20.31 -2.20 -10.32
C LYS A 126 20.91 -2.55 -8.95
N THR A 127 21.83 -3.52 -8.89
CA THR A 127 22.55 -3.90 -7.67
C THR A 127 23.50 -2.79 -7.21
N LEU A 128 24.36 -2.31 -8.11
CA LEU A 128 25.32 -1.24 -7.82
C LEU A 128 24.62 0.06 -7.45
N HIS A 129 23.54 0.39 -8.15
CA HIS A 129 22.75 1.59 -7.87
C HIS A 129 22.20 1.58 -6.44
N LEU A 130 21.77 0.42 -5.95
CA LEU A 130 21.28 0.27 -4.58
C LEU A 130 22.39 0.44 -3.53
N PHE A 131 23.58 -0.14 -3.75
CA PHE A 131 24.74 0.13 -2.90
C PHE A 131 25.13 1.61 -2.86
N LYS A 132 25.11 2.29 -4.01
CA LYS A 132 25.38 3.73 -4.10
C LYS A 132 24.36 4.56 -3.33
N ARG A 133 23.08 4.20 -3.39
CA ARG A 133 22.01 4.85 -2.61
C ARG A 133 22.15 4.64 -1.11
N ASN A 134 22.81 3.56 -0.68
CA ASN A 134 23.21 3.33 0.70
C ASN A 134 24.58 3.96 1.05
N GLY A 135 25.05 4.89 0.23
CA GLY A 135 26.22 5.71 0.52
C GLY A 135 27.57 5.02 0.29
N LEU A 136 27.63 3.81 -0.29
CA LEU A 136 28.93 3.12 -0.43
C LEU A 136 29.89 3.71 -1.47
N ASP A 137 29.42 4.63 -2.33
CA ASP A 137 30.30 5.40 -3.21
C ASP A 137 30.92 6.63 -2.52
N LEU A 138 30.48 6.95 -1.29
CA LEU A 138 30.98 8.09 -0.53
C LEU A 138 32.34 7.78 0.12
N PRO A 139 33.19 8.80 0.35
CA PRO A 139 34.35 8.68 1.22
C PRO A 139 33.98 8.17 2.62
N LYS A 140 34.90 7.50 3.31
CA LYS A 140 34.66 6.87 4.61
C LYS A 140 34.05 7.79 5.67
N GLU A 141 34.55 9.02 5.77
CA GLU A 141 34.01 10.02 6.71
C GLU A 141 32.55 10.38 6.38
N GLN A 142 32.22 10.47 5.09
CA GLN A 142 30.87 10.78 4.62
C GLN A 142 29.91 9.58 4.77
N GLN A 143 30.40 8.33 4.71
CA GLN A 143 29.58 7.15 4.97
C GLN A 143 29.03 7.14 6.40
N LYS A 144 29.83 7.55 7.39
CA LYS A 144 29.38 7.66 8.79
C LYS A 144 28.30 8.73 8.93
N MET A 145 28.53 9.91 8.34
CA MET A 145 27.53 10.99 8.32
C MET A 145 26.22 10.54 7.64
N PHE A 146 26.30 9.78 6.55
CA PHE A 146 25.15 9.23 5.86
C PHE A 146 24.29 8.35 6.78
N GLN A 147 24.92 7.43 7.53
CA GLN A 147 24.22 6.55 8.47
C GLN A 147 23.53 7.33 9.59
N GLU A 148 24.22 8.31 10.19
CA GLU A 148 23.65 9.18 11.24
C GLU A 148 22.43 9.97 10.72
N ILE A 149 22.52 10.52 9.51
CA ILE A 149 21.42 11.23 8.85
C ILE A 149 20.23 10.28 8.59
N GLN A 150 20.49 9.07 8.08
CA GLN A 150 19.44 8.09 7.78
C GLN A 150 18.69 7.64 9.04
N LEU A 151 19.42 7.40 10.14
CA LEU A 151 18.83 7.07 11.45
C LEU A 151 17.95 8.22 11.94
N LYS A 152 18.44 9.44 11.87
CA LYS A 152 17.69 10.64 12.26
C LYS A 152 16.40 10.81 11.46
N ILE A 153 16.44 10.62 10.13
CA ILE A 153 15.24 10.65 9.28
C ILE A 153 14.23 9.61 9.76
N THR A 154 14.69 8.39 10.01
CA THR A 154 13.84 7.27 10.46
C THR A 154 13.17 7.58 11.80
N GLU A 155 13.92 8.11 12.77
CA GLU A 155 13.38 8.50 14.08
C GLU A 155 12.33 9.60 13.98
N LEU A 156 12.61 10.65 13.18
CA LEU A 156 11.68 11.76 12.98
C LEU A 156 10.38 11.30 12.29
N GLU A 157 10.48 10.48 11.25
CA GLU A 157 9.33 9.92 10.53
C GLU A 157 8.48 9.02 11.44
N ASN A 158 9.12 8.15 12.22
CA ASN A 158 8.43 7.30 13.19
C ASN A 158 7.68 8.15 14.23
N LYS A 159 8.31 9.21 14.76
CA LYS A 159 7.66 10.10 15.73
C LYS A 159 6.51 10.88 15.11
N PHE A 160 6.66 11.35 13.87
CA PHE A 160 5.62 12.05 13.14
C PHE A 160 4.38 11.16 12.95
N ILE A 161 4.58 9.92 12.51
CA ILE A 161 3.51 8.94 12.29
C ILE A 161 2.87 8.51 13.62
N GLN A 162 3.68 8.27 14.67
CA GLN A 162 3.20 7.94 16.00
C GLN A 162 2.23 9.01 16.52
N ASN A 163 2.62 10.29 16.43
CA ASN A 163 1.76 11.39 16.88
C ASN A 163 0.41 11.40 16.14
N ILE A 164 0.37 11.08 14.84
CA ILE A 164 -0.88 10.99 14.06
C ILE A 164 -1.73 9.80 14.52
N ASN A 165 -1.11 8.64 14.73
CA ASN A 165 -1.81 7.41 15.12
C ASN A 165 -2.40 7.49 16.53
N GLU A 166 -1.70 8.15 17.46
CA GLU A 166 -2.15 8.38 18.84
C GLU A 166 -3.12 9.55 18.95
N SER A 167 -3.27 10.36 17.88
CA SER A 167 -4.15 11.51 17.90
C SER A 167 -5.62 11.12 17.88
N VAL A 168 -6.33 11.57 18.92
CA VAL A 168 -7.78 11.49 18.99
C VAL A 168 -8.31 12.93 19.00
N VAL A 169 -8.94 13.33 17.89
CA VAL A 169 -9.63 14.61 17.80
C VAL A 169 -11.13 14.35 17.99
N THR A 170 -11.68 14.84 19.10
CA THR A 170 -13.10 14.78 19.39
C THR A 170 -13.71 16.17 19.39
N LEU A 171 -14.93 16.27 18.87
CA LEU A 171 -15.77 17.46 18.95
C LEU A 171 -17.12 17.06 19.55
N SER A 172 -17.87 18.03 20.05
CA SER A 172 -19.22 17.80 20.56
C SER A 172 -20.19 18.80 19.92
N PHE A 173 -21.30 18.28 19.41
CA PHE A 173 -22.32 19.05 18.71
C PHE A 173 -23.69 18.81 19.33
N THR A 174 -24.55 19.81 19.30
CA THR A 174 -25.98 19.69 19.61
C THR A 174 -26.73 19.02 18.44
N LEU A 175 -27.96 18.56 18.67
CA LEU A 175 -28.75 17.96 17.59
C LEU A 175 -29.00 18.92 16.41
N PRO A 176 -29.32 20.22 16.62
CA PRO A 176 -29.43 21.18 15.52
C PRO A 176 -28.13 21.34 14.72
N GLU A 177 -26.97 21.25 15.39
CA GLU A 177 -25.67 21.32 14.71
C GLU A 177 -25.38 20.13 13.79
N LEU A 178 -26.09 19.02 13.97
CA LEU A 178 -25.99 17.81 13.18
C LEU A 178 -27.10 17.69 12.13
N ASP A 179 -27.90 18.73 11.92
CA ASP A 179 -28.95 18.74 10.90
C ASP A 179 -28.40 18.34 9.52
N GLY A 180 -29.14 17.49 8.81
CA GLY A 180 -28.75 16.88 7.53
C GLY A 180 -27.95 15.59 7.63
N CYS A 181 -27.33 15.26 8.78
CA CYS A 181 -26.69 13.96 8.98
C CYS A 181 -27.75 12.84 9.10
N SER A 182 -27.38 11.61 8.74
CA SER A 182 -28.29 10.46 8.82
C SER A 182 -28.68 10.12 10.27
N GLU A 183 -29.92 9.68 10.48
CA GLU A 183 -30.39 9.24 11.80
C GLU A 183 -29.54 8.09 12.36
N ASN A 184 -29.12 7.16 11.49
CA ASN A 184 -28.24 6.06 11.88
C ASN A 184 -26.90 6.56 12.42
N PHE A 185 -26.32 7.59 11.81
CA PHE A 185 -25.11 8.23 12.32
C PHE A 185 -25.34 8.84 13.69
N ILE A 186 -26.36 9.70 13.83
CA ILE A 186 -26.65 10.41 15.10
C ILE A 186 -26.94 9.42 16.24
N ASN A 187 -27.71 8.36 15.96
CA ASN A 187 -28.05 7.33 16.95
C ASN A 187 -26.83 6.51 17.39
N GLY A 188 -25.80 6.40 16.56
CA GLY A 188 -24.54 5.73 16.87
C GLY A 188 -23.58 6.55 17.75
N LEU A 189 -23.83 7.86 17.93
CA LEU A 189 -22.93 8.74 18.67
C LEU A 189 -23.14 8.65 20.19
N THR A 190 -22.04 8.79 20.94
CA THR A 190 -22.07 8.89 22.40
C THR A 190 -22.67 10.23 22.81
N LYS A 191 -23.68 10.19 23.69
CA LYS A 191 -24.32 11.38 24.26
C LYS A 191 -23.63 11.83 25.54
N LYS A 192 -23.49 13.14 25.73
CA LYS A 192 -22.98 13.77 26.96
C LYS A 192 -23.86 14.96 27.32
N ILE A 193 -24.19 15.08 28.61
CA ILE A 193 -24.88 16.25 29.14
C ILE A 193 -23.83 17.28 29.53
N GLU A 194 -23.92 18.49 28.98
CA GLU A 194 -23.08 19.64 29.31
C GLU A 194 -23.96 20.83 29.66
N LYS A 195 -23.47 21.74 30.51
CA LYS A 195 -24.15 23.02 30.72
C LYS A 195 -23.74 24.00 29.62
N ASP A 196 -24.70 24.71 29.04
CA ASP A 196 -24.44 25.84 28.16
C ASP A 196 -23.90 27.05 28.94
N ASP A 197 -23.59 28.13 28.24
CA ASP A 197 -23.06 29.38 28.84
C ASP A 197 -24.06 30.02 29.82
N ASP A 198 -25.35 29.68 29.72
CA ASP A 198 -26.43 30.10 30.62
C ASP A 198 -26.69 29.13 31.78
N GLY A 199 -25.89 28.06 31.89
CA GLY A 199 -25.97 27.05 32.94
C GLY A 199 -27.08 26.00 32.77
N LYS A 200 -27.77 25.96 31.62
CA LYS A 200 -28.80 24.97 31.30
C LYS A 200 -28.18 23.70 30.75
N GLU A 201 -28.75 22.56 31.14
CA GLU A 201 -28.31 21.26 30.63
C GLU A 201 -28.72 21.09 29.16
N GLN A 202 -27.74 20.81 28.31
CA GLN A 202 -27.91 20.46 26.92
C GLN A 202 -27.26 19.10 26.62
N THR A 203 -27.92 18.31 25.77
CA THR A 203 -27.34 17.06 25.26
C THR A 203 -26.47 17.38 24.06
N LYS A 204 -25.20 16.97 24.13
CA LYS A 204 -24.28 16.96 23.00
C LYS A 204 -23.91 15.55 22.57
N TYR A 205 -23.59 15.42 21.31
CA TYR A 205 -23.18 14.20 20.63
C TYR A 205 -21.68 14.30 20.36
N ILE A 206 -20.92 13.35 20.89
CA ILE A 206 -19.47 13.30 20.72
C ILE A 206 -19.15 12.62 19.39
N VAL A 207 -18.42 13.32 18.54
CA VAL A 207 -17.88 12.79 17.28
C VAL A 207 -16.37 12.65 17.40
N ASN A 208 -15.82 11.55 16.90
CA ASN A 208 -14.39 11.38 16.65
C ASN A 208 -14.11 11.64 15.18
N LEU A 209 -13.13 12.48 14.84
CA LEU A 209 -12.86 12.85 13.45
C LEU A 209 -12.11 11.76 12.66
N LYS A 210 -12.46 10.49 12.87
CA LYS A 210 -12.02 9.38 12.01
C LYS A 210 -12.76 9.45 10.66
N PRO A 211 -12.21 8.83 9.60
CA PRO A 211 -12.70 9.04 8.24
C PRO A 211 -14.22 8.86 8.03
N PRO A 212 -14.92 7.86 8.63
CA PRO A 212 -16.36 7.72 8.43
C PRO A 212 -17.17 8.89 8.98
N GLU A 213 -16.89 9.31 10.22
CA GLU A 213 -17.62 10.40 10.87
C GLU A 213 -17.25 11.77 10.27
N LEU A 214 -15.96 11.96 9.93
CA LEU A 214 -15.50 13.15 9.21
C LEU A 214 -16.24 13.29 7.87
N LYS A 215 -16.34 12.20 7.09
CA LYS A 215 -17.00 12.20 5.79
C LYS A 215 -18.49 12.52 5.92
N GLU A 216 -19.18 11.91 6.88
CA GLU A 216 -20.61 12.18 7.13
C GLU A 216 -20.84 13.67 7.44
N LEU A 217 -20.05 14.25 8.34
CA LEU A 217 -20.21 15.65 8.75
C LEU A 217 -19.93 16.63 7.60
N ILE A 218 -18.83 16.46 6.84
CA ILE A 218 -18.49 17.40 5.76
C ILE A 218 -19.38 17.27 4.52
N GLN A 219 -20.04 16.11 4.32
CA GLN A 219 -20.93 15.88 3.17
C GLN A 219 -22.40 16.18 3.49
N ASN A 220 -22.83 15.96 4.74
CA ASN A 220 -24.26 15.93 5.08
C ASN A 220 -24.69 17.00 6.10
N ALA A 221 -23.80 17.55 6.93
CA ALA A 221 -24.20 18.58 7.87
C ALA A 221 -24.60 19.88 7.14
N ASN A 222 -25.87 20.29 7.29
CA ASN A 222 -26.45 21.48 6.67
C ASN A 222 -25.80 22.76 7.19
N MET A 223 -25.46 22.80 8.48
CA MET A 223 -24.84 23.96 9.10
C MET A 223 -23.39 24.14 8.66
N GLU A 224 -23.10 25.26 8.00
CA GLU A 224 -21.75 25.62 7.53
C GLU A 224 -20.74 25.71 8.68
N SER A 225 -21.15 26.21 9.85
CA SER A 225 -20.29 26.29 11.04
C SER A 225 -19.83 24.92 11.52
N THR A 226 -20.69 23.89 11.46
CA THR A 226 -20.33 22.51 11.78
C THR A 226 -19.27 22.00 10.81
N ARG A 227 -19.52 22.12 9.49
CA ARG A 227 -18.56 21.68 8.47
C ARG A 227 -17.21 22.38 8.60
N ARG A 228 -17.22 23.70 8.81
CA ARG A 228 -16.01 24.51 9.03
C ARG A 228 -15.23 24.05 10.26
N THR A 229 -15.91 23.85 11.39
CA THR A 229 -15.27 23.42 12.65
C THR A 229 -14.64 22.05 12.50
N VAL A 230 -15.39 21.10 11.93
CA VAL A 230 -14.94 19.73 11.66
C VAL A 230 -13.72 19.71 10.76
N LEU A 231 -13.78 20.38 9.61
CA LEU A 231 -12.67 20.39 8.65
C LEU A 231 -11.42 21.08 9.23
N THR A 232 -11.60 22.20 9.93
CA THR A 232 -10.50 22.93 10.57
C THR A 232 -9.80 22.09 11.63
N ALA A 233 -10.57 21.41 12.49
CA ALA A 233 -10.04 20.53 13.53
C ALA A 233 -9.31 19.33 12.92
N SER A 234 -9.87 18.71 11.88
CA SER A 234 -9.24 17.60 11.17
C SER A 234 -7.90 18.01 10.52
N HIS A 235 -7.87 19.14 9.80
CA HIS A 235 -6.66 19.64 9.15
C HIS A 235 -5.62 20.24 10.12
N SER A 236 -6.01 20.57 11.35
CA SER A 236 -5.11 21.06 12.41
C SER A 236 -4.57 19.94 13.31
N ARG A 237 -4.89 18.68 13.01
CA ARG A 237 -4.45 17.52 13.80
C ARG A 237 -2.94 17.48 13.93
N CYS A 238 -2.46 17.36 15.15
CA CYS A 238 -1.04 17.30 15.52
C CYS A 238 -0.20 18.52 15.08
N LYS A 239 -0.80 19.65 14.71
CA LYS A 239 -0.08 20.81 14.15
C LYS A 239 1.14 21.21 14.99
N ASP A 240 0.97 21.40 16.29
CA ASP A 240 2.04 21.91 17.16
C ASP A 240 3.18 20.89 17.36
N ALA A 241 2.85 19.60 17.42
CA ALA A 241 3.83 18.53 17.58
C ALA A 241 4.53 18.17 16.25
N ASN A 242 3.80 18.16 15.14
CA ASN A 242 4.28 17.64 13.86
C ASN A 242 4.88 18.71 12.94
N LEU A 243 4.51 19.98 13.07
CA LEU A 243 5.09 21.04 12.24
C LEU A 243 6.62 21.19 12.44
N PRO A 244 7.16 21.18 13.67
CA PRO A 244 8.62 21.19 13.88
C PRO A 244 9.29 19.94 13.30
N LEU A 245 8.72 18.76 13.53
CA LEU A 245 9.23 17.48 13.00
C LEU A 245 9.28 17.51 11.47
N PHE A 246 8.22 18.00 10.81
CA PHE A 246 8.16 18.10 9.35
C PHE A 246 9.27 18.98 8.79
N LYS A 247 9.52 20.15 9.39
CA LYS A 247 10.62 21.04 8.99
C LYS A 247 11.98 20.37 9.14
N GLU A 248 12.17 19.62 10.22
CA GLU A 248 13.42 18.89 10.46
C GLU A 248 13.60 17.72 9.48
N ILE A 249 12.53 16.99 9.15
CA ILE A 249 12.53 15.95 8.12
C ILE A 249 12.95 16.53 6.77
N LEU A 250 12.35 17.64 6.33
CA LEU A 250 12.69 18.29 5.06
C LEU A 250 14.16 18.71 5.02
N THR A 251 14.64 19.35 6.08
CA THR A 251 16.04 19.81 6.18
C THR A 251 17.01 18.63 6.19
N THR A 252 16.69 17.56 6.93
CA THR A 252 17.56 16.38 7.06
C THR A 252 17.59 15.57 5.76
N ARG A 253 16.45 15.45 5.07
CA ARG A 253 16.36 14.83 3.73
C ARG A 253 17.14 15.60 2.66
N GLN A 254 17.14 16.94 2.72
CA GLN A 254 17.96 17.77 1.83
C GLN A 254 19.46 17.52 2.06
N LYS A 255 19.92 17.53 3.32
CA LYS A 255 21.32 17.20 3.65
C LYS A 255 21.73 15.82 3.16
N MET A 256 20.84 14.82 3.26
CA MET A 256 21.09 13.48 2.73
C MET A 256 21.26 13.48 1.20
N ALA A 257 20.43 14.24 0.48
CA ALA A 257 20.50 14.35 -0.97
C ALA A 257 21.81 15.00 -1.42
N GLU A 258 22.20 16.10 -0.79
CA GLU A 258 23.46 16.81 -1.06
C GLU A 258 24.67 15.90 -0.81
N LEU A 259 24.66 15.15 0.30
CA LEU A 259 25.72 14.19 0.63
C LEU A 259 25.86 13.11 -0.45
N LEU A 260 24.75 12.68 -1.05
CA LEU A 260 24.72 11.71 -2.14
C LEU A 260 24.91 12.33 -3.54
N ASN A 261 25.26 13.63 -3.62
CA ASN A 261 25.42 14.39 -4.87
C ASN A 261 24.14 14.52 -5.71
N TYR A 262 22.98 14.69 -5.06
CA TYR A 262 21.73 15.08 -5.70
C TYR A 262 21.35 16.51 -5.31
N ASP A 263 20.82 17.29 -6.25
CA ASP A 263 20.43 18.69 -5.99
C ASP A 263 19.37 18.83 -4.89
N ASN A 264 18.48 17.83 -4.78
CA ASN A 264 17.40 17.81 -3.82
C ASN A 264 16.90 16.38 -3.57
N HIS A 265 16.15 16.22 -2.47
CA HIS A 265 15.58 14.93 -2.10
C HIS A 265 14.63 14.34 -3.16
N ALA A 266 13.90 15.17 -3.91
CA ALA A 266 13.01 14.67 -4.95
C ALA A 266 13.79 14.02 -6.09
N ASN A 267 14.88 14.62 -6.57
CA ASN A 267 15.76 14.00 -7.57
C ASN A 267 16.39 12.69 -7.05
N PHE A 268 16.76 12.64 -5.77
CA PHE A 268 17.23 11.39 -5.15
C PHE A 268 16.16 10.28 -5.20
N MET A 269 14.92 10.59 -4.81
CA MET A 269 13.82 9.61 -4.82
C MET A 269 13.44 9.20 -6.24
N LEU A 270 13.22 10.17 -7.14
CA LEU A 270 12.75 9.94 -8.50
C LEU A 270 13.79 9.28 -9.42
N SER A 271 15.08 9.25 -9.03
CA SER A 271 16.13 8.55 -9.80
C SER A 271 15.83 7.08 -10.08
N GLN A 272 15.04 6.44 -9.19
CA GLN A 272 14.59 5.05 -9.36
C GLN A 272 13.25 4.91 -10.08
N ASN A 273 12.50 6.00 -10.22
CA ASN A 273 11.16 6.03 -10.79
C ASN A 273 11.18 6.08 -12.33
N MET A 274 10.02 5.89 -12.96
CA MET A 274 9.83 6.04 -14.41
C MET A 274 10.09 7.48 -14.86
N CYS A 275 9.65 8.48 -14.09
CA CYS A 275 9.85 9.89 -14.39
C CYS A 275 11.31 10.39 -14.24
N LYS A 276 12.20 9.65 -13.55
CA LYS A 276 13.65 9.91 -13.37
C LYS A 276 14.06 11.16 -12.58
N ASN A 277 13.38 12.28 -12.72
CA ASN A 277 13.78 13.55 -12.11
C ASN A 277 12.60 14.50 -11.90
N LEU A 278 12.83 15.55 -11.11
CA LEU A 278 11.83 16.55 -10.75
C LEU A 278 11.31 17.35 -11.97
N ASN A 279 12.14 17.62 -12.97
CA ASN A 279 11.73 18.37 -14.16
C ASN A 279 10.65 17.60 -14.94
N ASN A 280 10.88 16.31 -15.19
CA ASN A 280 9.92 15.45 -15.88
C ASN A 280 8.60 15.33 -15.08
N ALA A 281 8.69 15.18 -13.75
CA ALA A 281 7.51 15.12 -12.88
C ALA A 281 6.70 16.43 -12.94
N ASN A 282 7.36 17.58 -12.83
CA ASN A 282 6.70 18.88 -12.95
C ASN A 282 6.10 19.11 -14.34
N GLN A 283 6.82 18.74 -15.41
CA GLN A 283 6.31 18.85 -16.77
C GLN A 283 5.05 18.02 -16.95
N PHE A 284 5.02 16.78 -16.46
CA PHE A 284 3.83 15.93 -16.46
C PHE A 284 2.66 16.60 -15.71
N LEU A 285 2.88 17.08 -14.48
CA LEU A 285 1.85 17.75 -13.69
C LEU A 285 1.31 19.00 -14.38
N TYR A 286 2.17 19.84 -14.96
CA TYR A 286 1.74 21.06 -15.65
C TYR A 286 1.05 20.77 -16.98
N ASN A 287 1.44 19.71 -17.70
CA ASN A 287 0.77 19.28 -18.93
C ASN A 287 -0.66 18.78 -18.66
N ILE A 288 -0.95 18.28 -17.45
CA ILE A 288 -2.31 17.90 -17.02
C ILE A 288 -3.06 19.11 -16.46
N LEU A 289 -2.43 19.86 -15.55
CA LEU A 289 -3.07 20.96 -14.84
C LEU A 289 -3.49 22.10 -15.78
N ASN A 290 -2.63 22.48 -16.73
CA ASN A 290 -2.89 23.65 -17.57
C ASN A 290 -4.13 23.49 -18.47
N PRO A 291 -4.33 22.33 -19.15
CA PRO A 291 -5.58 22.08 -19.89
C PRO A 291 -6.82 21.92 -19.00
N LEU A 292 -6.69 21.42 -17.76
CA LEU A 292 -7.82 21.21 -16.85
C LEU A 292 -8.26 22.49 -16.12
N LYS A 293 -7.40 23.52 -16.04
CA LYS A 293 -7.71 24.78 -15.34
C LYS A 293 -9.04 25.42 -15.77
N PRO A 294 -9.37 25.59 -17.07
CA PRO A 294 -10.65 26.17 -17.46
C PRO A 294 -11.85 25.35 -16.96
N MET A 295 -11.78 24.03 -17.07
CA MET A 295 -12.82 23.11 -16.59
C MET A 295 -12.98 23.18 -15.07
N LEU A 296 -11.87 23.20 -14.32
CA LEU A 296 -11.90 23.40 -12.86
C LEU A 296 -12.62 24.70 -12.48
N HIS A 297 -12.38 25.81 -13.17
CA HIS A 297 -13.09 27.06 -12.86
C HIS A 297 -14.59 26.95 -13.18
N GLN A 298 -14.97 26.26 -14.26
CA GLN A 298 -16.38 26.02 -14.58
C GLN A 298 -17.06 25.17 -13.50
N GLU A 299 -16.41 24.10 -13.03
CA GLU A 299 -16.93 23.24 -11.96
C GLU A 299 -17.05 24.00 -10.63
N LEU A 300 -16.06 24.80 -10.25
CA LEU A 300 -16.13 25.63 -9.04
C LEU A 300 -17.24 26.69 -9.12
N GLN A 301 -17.46 27.31 -10.28
CA GLN A 301 -18.57 28.24 -10.48
C GLN A 301 -19.93 27.53 -10.36
N LYS A 302 -20.04 26.32 -10.90
CA LYS A 302 -21.24 25.49 -10.77
C LYS A 302 -21.55 25.17 -9.30
N LEU A 303 -20.55 24.79 -8.51
CA LEU A 303 -20.71 24.57 -7.07
C LEU A 303 -21.12 25.85 -6.34
N LEU A 304 -20.59 27.01 -6.73
CA LEU A 304 -20.98 28.31 -6.17
C LEU A 304 -22.44 28.67 -6.51
N GLU A 305 -22.91 28.37 -7.72
CA GLU A 305 -24.31 28.55 -8.11
C GLU A 305 -25.25 27.63 -7.32
N ILE A 306 -24.85 26.38 -7.07
CA ILE A 306 -25.60 25.45 -6.21
C ILE A 306 -25.64 25.97 -4.78
N LYS A 307 -24.51 26.46 -4.24
CA LYS A 307 -24.45 27.11 -2.93
C LYS A 307 -25.44 28.26 -2.85
N LYS A 308 -25.44 29.16 -3.85
CA LYS A 308 -26.37 30.28 -3.92
C LYS A 308 -27.84 29.83 -3.85
N LYS A 309 -28.23 28.89 -4.73
CA LYS A 309 -29.60 28.36 -4.77
C LYS A 309 -30.01 27.70 -3.45
N THR A 310 -29.09 26.93 -2.84
CA THR A 310 -29.32 26.27 -1.55
C THR A 310 -29.51 27.29 -0.44
N CYS A 311 -28.63 28.30 -0.34
CA CYS A 311 -28.76 29.36 0.64
C CYS A 311 -30.08 30.15 0.45
N GLU A 312 -30.46 30.48 -0.79
CA GLU A 312 -31.73 31.16 -1.09
C GLU A 312 -32.95 30.32 -0.65
N LYS A 313 -32.95 29.02 -0.96
CA LYS A 313 -34.02 28.08 -0.59
C LYS A 313 -34.19 27.97 0.92
N HIS A 314 -33.09 27.92 1.67
CA HIS A 314 -33.09 27.72 3.12
C HIS A 314 -33.01 29.02 3.92
N GLN A 315 -32.98 30.18 3.25
CA GLN A 315 -32.80 31.50 3.86
C GLN A 315 -31.51 31.60 4.71
N TRP A 316 -30.45 30.93 4.26
CA TRP A 316 -29.13 30.98 4.89
C TRP A 316 -28.32 32.17 4.38
N PRO A 317 -27.37 32.69 5.18
CA PRO A 317 -26.43 33.69 4.70
C PRO A 317 -25.62 33.17 3.51
N PHE A 318 -25.35 34.05 2.55
CA PHE A 318 -24.52 33.77 1.39
C PHE A 318 -23.52 34.90 1.19
N ASP A 319 -22.24 34.58 1.31
CA ASP A 319 -21.13 35.52 1.23
C ASP A 319 -20.52 35.62 -0.18
N ASN A 320 -21.15 34.99 -1.17
CA ASN A 320 -20.67 34.91 -2.55
C ASN A 320 -19.27 34.27 -2.68
N GLN A 321 -18.92 33.35 -1.76
CA GLN A 321 -17.68 32.58 -1.78
C GLN A 321 -17.94 31.09 -1.62
N LEU A 322 -17.06 30.28 -2.21
CA LEU A 322 -17.02 28.83 -2.02
C LEU A 322 -15.81 28.49 -1.15
N HIS A 323 -16.04 27.99 0.05
CA HIS A 323 -14.99 27.64 1.00
C HIS A 323 -14.59 26.17 0.90
N LEU A 324 -13.44 25.80 1.47
CA LEU A 324 -12.98 24.40 1.43
C LEU A 324 -13.95 23.44 2.13
N TRP A 325 -14.66 23.89 3.18
CA TRP A 325 -15.68 23.11 3.89
C TRP A 325 -17.03 23.04 3.16
N ASP A 326 -17.16 23.71 2.02
CA ASP A 326 -18.36 23.66 1.18
C ASP A 326 -18.25 22.63 0.06
N ILE A 327 -17.03 22.33 -0.41
CA ILE A 327 -16.78 21.51 -1.60
C ILE A 327 -17.52 20.17 -1.54
N SER A 328 -17.22 19.32 -0.54
CA SER A 328 -17.81 17.98 -0.47
C SER A 328 -19.34 17.98 -0.24
N TYR A 329 -19.88 19.02 0.40
CA TYR A 329 -21.32 19.17 0.63
C TYR A 329 -22.05 19.48 -0.69
N TYR A 330 -21.55 20.44 -1.46
CA TYR A 330 -22.17 20.81 -2.73
C TYR A 330 -21.83 19.85 -3.88
N GLU A 331 -20.71 19.13 -3.84
CA GLU A 331 -20.45 18.00 -4.76
C GLU A 331 -21.49 16.90 -4.60
N ARG A 332 -21.90 16.59 -3.37
CA ARG A 332 -22.98 15.62 -3.10
C ARG A 332 -24.31 16.11 -3.71
N ILE A 333 -24.68 17.37 -3.46
CA ILE A 333 -25.91 17.96 -4.01
C ILE A 333 -25.87 17.96 -5.54
N LEU A 334 -24.74 18.35 -6.14
CA LEU A 334 -24.53 18.30 -7.59
C LEU A 334 -24.72 16.86 -8.11
N LYS A 335 -24.15 15.86 -7.43
CA LYS A 335 -24.28 14.45 -7.81
C LYS A 335 -25.75 14.02 -7.79
N ASP A 336 -26.48 14.40 -6.74
CA ASP A 336 -27.89 14.09 -6.54
C ASP A 336 -28.77 14.76 -7.64
N GLU A 337 -28.51 16.02 -7.96
CA GLU A 337 -29.28 16.80 -8.94
C GLU A 337 -29.02 16.39 -10.39
N GLU A 338 -27.75 16.15 -10.77
CA GLU A 338 -27.39 15.95 -12.19
C GLU A 338 -27.45 14.51 -12.65
N TYR A 339 -27.01 13.59 -11.80
CA TYR A 339 -26.84 12.20 -12.20
C TYR A 339 -27.96 11.31 -11.67
N SER A 340 -28.72 11.76 -10.67
CA SER A 340 -29.78 10.97 -10.02
C SER A 340 -29.27 9.58 -9.57
N VAL A 341 -28.01 9.51 -9.13
CA VAL A 341 -27.31 8.28 -8.76
C VAL A 341 -27.54 7.98 -7.28
N ASP A 342 -28.33 6.94 -7.01
CA ASP A 342 -28.57 6.44 -5.66
C ASP A 342 -27.66 5.24 -5.39
N ASP A 343 -26.51 5.50 -4.75
CA ASP A 343 -25.49 4.48 -4.45
C ASP A 343 -26.05 3.31 -3.62
N ALA A 344 -27.07 3.56 -2.79
CA ALA A 344 -27.71 2.54 -1.94
C ALA A 344 -28.66 1.64 -2.75
N LYS A 345 -29.34 2.16 -3.77
CA LYS A 345 -30.11 1.32 -4.70
C LYS A 345 -29.21 0.53 -5.63
N ILE A 346 -28.12 1.15 -6.11
CA ILE A 346 -27.16 0.51 -7.01
C ILE A 346 -26.46 -0.67 -6.33
N SER A 347 -26.14 -0.56 -5.04
CA SER A 347 -25.49 -1.68 -4.33
C SER A 347 -26.34 -2.96 -4.31
N GLY A 348 -27.67 -2.85 -4.43
CA GLY A 348 -28.58 -3.98 -4.59
C GLY A 348 -28.27 -4.88 -5.80
N TYR A 349 -27.55 -4.38 -6.80
CA TYR A 349 -27.12 -5.13 -7.99
C TYR A 349 -25.74 -5.78 -7.84
N PHE A 350 -25.03 -5.51 -6.74
CA PHE A 350 -23.69 -6.03 -6.47
C PHE A 350 -23.62 -6.91 -5.22
N PRO A 351 -24.34 -8.05 -5.14
CA PRO A 351 -24.06 -9.08 -4.14
C PRO A 351 -22.59 -9.51 -4.19
N VAL A 352 -21.92 -9.59 -3.02
CA VAL A 352 -20.47 -9.83 -2.96
C VAL A 352 -20.04 -11.11 -3.68
N GLU A 353 -20.82 -12.19 -3.59
CA GLU A 353 -20.53 -13.46 -4.26
C GLU A 353 -20.62 -13.35 -5.79
N ASN A 354 -21.57 -12.55 -6.28
CA ASN A 354 -21.75 -12.29 -7.71
C ASN A 354 -20.62 -11.40 -8.25
N VAL A 355 -20.16 -10.43 -7.46
CA VAL A 355 -19.02 -9.57 -7.83
C VAL A 355 -17.74 -10.40 -7.94
N ILE A 356 -17.45 -11.24 -6.95
CA ILE A 356 -16.26 -12.12 -6.98
C ILE A 356 -16.29 -13.03 -8.22
N SER A 357 -17.40 -13.72 -8.44
CA SER A 357 -17.53 -14.63 -9.59
C SER A 357 -17.49 -13.89 -10.94
N GLY A 358 -18.11 -12.71 -11.03
CA GLY A 358 -18.08 -11.85 -12.22
C GLY A 358 -16.67 -11.38 -12.58
N ILE A 359 -15.91 -10.88 -11.60
CA ILE A 359 -14.52 -10.44 -11.79
C ILE A 359 -13.64 -11.62 -12.22
N LEU A 360 -13.76 -12.76 -11.54
CA LEU A 360 -13.01 -13.96 -11.92
C LEU A 360 -13.31 -14.36 -13.37
N ASN A 361 -14.58 -14.36 -13.78
CA ASN A 361 -14.94 -14.69 -15.16
C ASN A 361 -14.37 -13.70 -16.17
N LEU A 362 -14.41 -12.40 -15.88
CA LEU A 362 -13.88 -11.38 -16.78
C LEU A 362 -12.37 -11.52 -16.99
N TYR A 363 -11.59 -11.73 -15.92
CA TYR A 363 -10.15 -11.93 -16.05
C TYR A 363 -9.78 -13.24 -16.75
N GLN A 364 -10.57 -14.30 -16.58
CA GLN A 364 -10.39 -15.53 -17.37
C GLN A 364 -10.60 -15.28 -18.86
N GLU A 365 -11.59 -14.47 -19.23
CA GLU A 365 -11.89 -14.14 -20.62
C GLU A 365 -10.82 -13.23 -21.24
N ILE A 366 -10.53 -12.10 -20.59
CA ILE A 366 -9.64 -11.06 -21.12
C ILE A 366 -8.18 -11.54 -21.19
N LEU A 367 -7.71 -12.28 -20.18
CA LEU A 367 -6.31 -12.73 -20.08
C LEU A 367 -6.12 -14.19 -20.49
N HIS A 368 -7.17 -14.86 -20.96
CA HIS A 368 -7.14 -16.29 -21.28
C HIS A 368 -6.63 -17.15 -20.12
N LEU A 369 -7.12 -16.88 -18.91
CA LEU A 369 -6.76 -17.61 -17.70
C LEU A 369 -7.83 -18.61 -17.30
N LYS A 370 -7.46 -19.50 -16.38
CA LYS A 370 -8.41 -20.36 -15.67
C LYS A 370 -8.11 -20.36 -14.18
N PHE A 371 -9.13 -20.05 -13.40
CA PHE A 371 -9.06 -20.08 -11.94
C PHE A 371 -9.71 -21.35 -11.40
N GLU A 372 -8.99 -22.07 -10.55
CA GLU A 372 -9.52 -23.26 -9.91
C GLU A 372 -9.36 -23.14 -8.40
N LYS A 373 -10.47 -23.24 -7.68
CA LYS A 373 -10.45 -23.18 -6.22
C LYS A 373 -9.66 -24.37 -5.67
N VAL A 374 -8.78 -24.07 -4.72
CA VAL A 374 -7.89 -25.02 -4.06
C VAL A 374 -8.34 -25.19 -2.61
N GLU A 375 -8.73 -26.41 -2.24
CA GLU A 375 -9.05 -26.74 -0.86
C GLU A 375 -7.76 -27.04 -0.09
N THR A 376 -7.38 -26.15 0.82
CA THR A 376 -6.18 -26.25 1.65
C THR A 376 -6.38 -25.55 3.00
N GLU A 377 -5.58 -25.92 4.00
CA GLU A 377 -5.55 -25.23 5.29
C GLU A 377 -4.84 -23.87 5.14
N LEU A 378 -5.55 -22.80 5.46
CA LEU A 378 -5.05 -21.42 5.46
C LEU A 378 -5.18 -20.80 6.86
N TRP A 379 -4.67 -19.59 7.04
CA TRP A 379 -4.67 -18.88 8.34
C TRP A 379 -6.06 -18.47 8.84
N HIS A 380 -7.12 -18.64 8.06
CA HIS A 380 -8.49 -18.44 8.49
C HIS A 380 -9.47 -19.17 7.56
N LYS A 381 -10.60 -19.66 8.12
CA LYS A 381 -11.61 -20.47 7.39
C LYS A 381 -12.29 -19.76 6.21
N ASP A 382 -12.31 -18.43 6.25
CA ASP A 382 -12.94 -17.59 5.23
C ASP A 382 -11.97 -17.17 4.13
N VAL A 383 -10.70 -17.59 4.22
CA VAL A 383 -9.69 -17.32 3.20
C VAL A 383 -9.84 -18.36 2.10
N MET A 384 -9.80 -17.90 0.85
CA MET A 384 -9.93 -18.76 -0.32
C MET A 384 -8.63 -18.75 -1.09
N MET A 385 -8.28 -19.88 -1.72
CA MET A 385 -7.14 -19.98 -2.61
C MET A 385 -7.58 -20.47 -3.98
N TYR A 386 -6.99 -19.91 -5.03
CA TYR A 386 -7.21 -20.29 -6.42
C TYR A 386 -5.86 -20.58 -7.07
N ALA A 387 -5.74 -21.73 -7.74
CA ALA A 387 -4.68 -21.98 -8.71
C ALA A 387 -5.04 -21.25 -10.00
N VAL A 388 -4.05 -20.61 -10.61
CA VAL A 388 -4.22 -19.82 -11.83
C VAL A 388 -3.44 -20.48 -12.95
N TYR A 389 -4.14 -20.82 -14.03
CA TYR A 389 -3.57 -21.47 -15.20
C TYR A 389 -3.60 -20.52 -16.39
N ASP A 390 -2.48 -20.44 -17.11
CA ASP A 390 -2.45 -19.84 -18.45
C ASP A 390 -3.11 -20.80 -19.43
N ASN A 391 -4.24 -20.37 -19.98
CA ASN A 391 -5.05 -21.14 -20.91
C ASN A 391 -4.96 -20.58 -22.35
N HIS A 392 -3.96 -19.75 -22.65
CA HIS A 392 -3.73 -19.27 -24.00
C HIS A 392 -3.48 -20.46 -24.95
N ASN A 393 -4.25 -20.52 -26.05
CA ASN A 393 -4.25 -21.63 -27.02
C ASN A 393 -4.59 -23.02 -26.44
N ILE A 394 -5.19 -23.12 -25.26
CA ILE A 394 -5.61 -24.39 -24.67
C ILE A 394 -7.05 -24.72 -25.09
N PRO A 395 -7.33 -25.92 -25.64
CA PRO A 395 -8.68 -26.34 -25.99
C PRO A 395 -9.62 -26.32 -24.78
N ASN A 396 -10.89 -25.99 -25.01
CA ASN A 396 -11.93 -25.97 -23.98
C ASN A 396 -11.92 -27.27 -23.14
N GLY A 397 -11.77 -27.11 -21.83
CA GLY A 397 -11.80 -28.21 -20.85
C GLY A 397 -10.43 -28.64 -20.31
N GLN A 398 -9.32 -28.30 -20.97
CA GLN A 398 -7.97 -28.55 -20.42
C GLN A 398 -7.50 -27.41 -19.51
N LYS A 399 -6.40 -27.64 -18.79
CA LYS A 399 -5.69 -26.64 -17.99
C LYS A 399 -4.30 -26.51 -18.59
N GLY A 400 -3.87 -25.29 -18.90
CA GLY A 400 -2.49 -25.08 -19.34
C GLY A 400 -1.52 -25.02 -18.17
N GLU A 401 -0.47 -24.22 -18.32
CA GLU A 401 0.60 -24.10 -17.32
C GLU A 401 0.06 -23.41 -16.06
N ASN A 402 0.37 -23.94 -14.87
CA ASN A 402 0.10 -23.22 -13.62
C ASN A 402 1.06 -22.03 -13.52
N ILE A 403 0.53 -20.82 -13.59
CA ILE A 403 1.31 -19.59 -13.50
C ILE A 403 1.34 -18.99 -12.10
N GLY A 404 0.57 -19.53 -11.15
CA GLY A 404 0.56 -18.98 -9.81
C GLY A 404 -0.64 -19.36 -8.95
N PHE A 405 -0.65 -18.80 -7.74
CA PHE A 405 -1.78 -18.91 -6.83
C PHE A 405 -2.22 -17.55 -6.32
N MET A 406 -3.53 -17.34 -6.35
CA MET A 406 -4.18 -16.18 -5.75
C MET A 406 -4.83 -16.59 -4.43
N VAL A 407 -4.65 -15.77 -3.39
CA VAL A 407 -5.31 -15.93 -2.10
C VAL A 407 -6.23 -14.74 -1.85
N LEU A 408 -7.47 -15.00 -1.46
CA LEU A 408 -8.46 -13.97 -1.13
C LEU A 408 -8.75 -14.00 0.37
N ASP A 409 -8.29 -12.98 1.08
CA ASP A 409 -8.66 -12.69 2.46
C ASP A 409 -9.44 -11.38 2.49
N ILE A 410 -10.72 -11.43 2.10
CA ILE A 410 -11.49 -10.24 1.75
C ILE A 410 -12.54 -9.82 2.80
N PHE A 411 -12.75 -10.61 3.85
CA PHE A 411 -13.75 -10.32 4.88
C PHE A 411 -13.12 -9.77 6.17
N PRO A 412 -13.74 -8.77 6.82
CA PRO A 412 -13.22 -8.17 8.05
C PRO A 412 -13.30 -9.14 9.23
N ARG A 413 -12.36 -9.02 10.16
CA ARG A 413 -12.36 -9.70 11.46
C ARG A 413 -11.41 -8.99 12.42
N ASP A 414 -11.58 -9.25 13.72
CA ASP A 414 -10.74 -8.66 14.76
C ASP A 414 -9.26 -8.94 14.55
N GLY A 415 -8.44 -7.90 14.70
CA GLY A 415 -7.00 -7.96 14.57
C GLY A 415 -6.47 -8.02 13.13
N LYS A 416 -7.34 -8.11 12.11
CA LYS A 416 -6.96 -8.05 10.70
C LYS A 416 -6.70 -6.61 10.25
N TYR A 417 -5.79 -6.44 9.31
CA TYR A 417 -5.54 -5.20 8.60
C TYR A 417 -6.83 -4.63 7.96
N SER A 418 -7.13 -3.37 8.26
CA SER A 418 -8.42 -2.73 7.98
C SER A 418 -8.50 -2.04 6.61
N HIS A 419 -7.40 -1.97 5.86
CA HIS A 419 -7.39 -1.41 4.50
C HIS A 419 -7.34 -2.53 3.46
N GLN A 420 -7.59 -2.17 2.20
CA GLN A 420 -7.33 -3.04 1.07
C GLN A 420 -5.85 -2.97 0.70
N CYS A 421 -5.25 -4.13 0.42
CA CYS A 421 -3.92 -4.21 -0.17
C CYS A 421 -3.69 -5.56 -0.87
N VAL A 422 -2.83 -5.53 -1.87
CA VAL A 422 -2.27 -6.73 -2.50
C VAL A 422 -0.82 -6.94 -2.07
N MET A 423 -0.48 -8.19 -1.73
CA MET A 423 0.88 -8.57 -1.36
C MET A 423 1.30 -9.87 -2.08
N PRO A 424 2.36 -9.85 -2.90
CA PRO A 424 3.07 -11.03 -3.35
C PRO A 424 3.67 -11.74 -2.13
N LEU A 425 3.17 -12.95 -1.87
CA LEU A 425 3.65 -13.87 -0.85
C LEU A 425 4.85 -14.70 -1.32
N ALA A 426 4.92 -14.98 -2.62
CA ALA A 426 6.08 -15.60 -3.26
C ALA A 426 6.31 -14.90 -4.60
N PRO A 427 7.51 -14.35 -4.87
CA PRO A 427 7.80 -13.71 -6.15
C PRO A 427 8.14 -14.73 -7.24
N SER A 428 8.04 -14.31 -8.50
CA SER A 428 8.55 -15.09 -9.63
C SER A 428 10.07 -14.92 -9.74
N PHE A 429 10.82 -16.02 -9.68
CA PHE A 429 12.27 -16.06 -9.94
C PHE A 429 12.71 -17.50 -10.28
N VAL A 430 13.93 -17.70 -10.76
CA VAL A 430 14.50 -19.04 -10.96
C VAL A 430 15.31 -19.44 -9.72
N ASP A 431 14.95 -20.57 -9.12
CA ASP A 431 15.54 -21.06 -7.87
C ASP A 431 16.92 -21.75 -8.04
N ASP A 432 17.45 -22.30 -6.95
CA ASP A 432 18.73 -23.02 -6.93
C ASP A 432 18.70 -24.34 -7.73
N LYS A 433 17.51 -24.89 -7.98
CA LYS A 433 17.30 -26.10 -8.78
C LYS A 433 17.03 -25.77 -10.26
N ASN A 434 17.18 -24.50 -10.66
CA ASN A 434 16.83 -23.98 -11.98
C ASN A 434 15.36 -24.20 -12.35
N GLN A 435 14.46 -24.16 -11.36
CA GLN A 435 13.02 -24.23 -11.54
C GLN A 435 12.40 -22.84 -11.36
N GLN A 436 11.34 -22.55 -12.12
CA GLN A 436 10.58 -21.33 -11.94
C GLN A 436 9.81 -21.41 -10.62
N ASN A 437 10.08 -20.47 -9.71
CA ASN A 437 9.29 -20.32 -8.50
C ASN A 437 7.88 -19.84 -8.87
N ILE A 438 6.87 -20.58 -8.43
CA ILE A 438 5.47 -20.29 -8.73
C ILE A 438 5.02 -19.12 -7.83
N PRO A 439 4.61 -17.97 -8.40
CA PRO A 439 4.22 -16.83 -7.60
C PRO A 439 2.94 -17.09 -6.82
N VAL A 440 2.86 -16.52 -5.62
CA VAL A 440 1.67 -16.54 -4.76
C VAL A 440 1.36 -15.11 -4.37
N VAL A 441 0.11 -14.68 -4.50
CA VAL A 441 -0.30 -13.29 -4.20
C VAL A 441 -1.58 -13.31 -3.38
N VAL A 442 -1.66 -12.47 -2.35
CA VAL A 442 -2.87 -12.30 -1.53
C VAL A 442 -3.50 -10.93 -1.75
N ILE A 443 -4.82 -10.92 -1.88
CA ILE A 443 -5.66 -9.73 -1.67
C ILE A 443 -6.13 -9.77 -0.22
N ILE A 444 -5.79 -8.72 0.55
CA ILE A 444 -6.34 -8.46 1.88
C ILE A 444 -7.35 -7.34 1.71
N GLY A 445 -8.62 -7.59 2.04
CA GLY A 445 -9.71 -6.62 1.92
C GLY A 445 -10.70 -6.71 3.07
N ASN A 446 -11.69 -5.82 3.10
CA ASN A 446 -12.68 -5.74 4.17
C ASN A 446 -14.10 -5.57 3.63
N LEU A 447 -14.42 -6.32 2.56
CA LEU A 447 -15.77 -6.43 2.03
C LEU A 447 -16.67 -7.05 3.10
N THR A 448 -17.86 -6.48 3.29
CA THR A 448 -18.82 -7.03 4.25
C THR A 448 -19.18 -8.46 3.84
N LYS A 449 -19.26 -9.37 4.82
CA LYS A 449 -19.59 -10.77 4.56
C LYS A 449 -21.10 -10.98 4.64
N SER A 450 -21.69 -11.70 3.70
CA SER A 450 -23.08 -12.15 3.80
C SER A 450 -23.27 -13.04 5.04
N THR A 451 -24.37 -12.86 5.74
CA THR A 451 -24.81 -13.70 6.85
C THR A 451 -25.98 -14.57 6.40
N LYS A 452 -26.48 -15.45 7.27
CA LYS A 452 -27.70 -16.22 6.98
C LYS A 452 -28.93 -15.33 6.79
N ASP A 453 -28.92 -14.15 7.39
CA ASP A 453 -30.08 -13.26 7.49
C ASP A 453 -29.93 -12.00 6.62
N SER A 454 -28.75 -11.77 6.02
CA SER A 454 -28.47 -10.57 5.23
C SER A 454 -27.45 -10.84 4.13
N VAL A 455 -27.76 -10.40 2.91
CA VAL A 455 -26.84 -10.43 1.77
C VAL A 455 -25.95 -9.20 1.82
N SER A 456 -24.64 -9.38 1.68
CA SER A 456 -23.72 -8.25 1.56
C SER A 456 -23.82 -7.63 0.17
N LEU A 457 -24.13 -6.34 0.14
CA LEU A 457 -24.32 -5.54 -1.06
C LEU A 457 -23.17 -4.52 -1.15
N LEU A 458 -22.35 -4.63 -2.18
CA LEU A 458 -21.19 -3.75 -2.38
C LEU A 458 -21.62 -2.45 -3.05
N LYS A 459 -21.06 -1.32 -2.60
CA LYS A 459 -21.14 -0.06 -3.34
C LYS A 459 -20.30 -0.18 -4.61
N HIS A 460 -20.67 0.59 -5.65
CA HIS A 460 -19.89 0.65 -6.89
C HIS A 460 -18.40 0.94 -6.64
N THR A 461 -18.09 1.86 -5.72
CA THR A 461 -16.70 2.17 -5.35
C THR A 461 -15.96 0.97 -4.77
N GLU A 462 -16.63 0.10 -4.00
CA GLU A 462 -16.02 -1.12 -3.46
C GLU A 462 -15.76 -2.15 -4.57
N VAL A 463 -16.63 -2.20 -5.58
CA VAL A 463 -16.43 -3.02 -6.79
C VAL A 463 -15.21 -2.53 -7.58
N VAL A 464 -15.13 -1.22 -7.86
CA VAL A 464 -13.97 -0.61 -8.56
C VAL A 464 -12.68 -0.87 -7.79
N THR A 465 -12.66 -0.67 -6.47
CA THR A 465 -11.45 -0.97 -5.70
C THR A 465 -11.10 -2.46 -5.74
N PHE A 466 -12.09 -3.35 -5.74
CA PHE A 466 -11.80 -4.77 -5.85
C PHE A 466 -11.23 -5.16 -7.23
N PHE A 467 -11.70 -4.51 -8.31
CA PHE A 467 -11.08 -4.59 -9.65
C PHE A 467 -9.63 -4.10 -9.65
N HIS A 468 -9.38 -2.94 -9.05
CA HIS A 468 -8.03 -2.38 -8.89
C HIS A 468 -7.07 -3.39 -8.25
N GLU A 469 -7.46 -3.99 -7.11
CA GLU A 469 -6.62 -4.99 -6.43
C GLU A 469 -6.39 -6.24 -7.30
N PHE A 470 -7.37 -6.67 -8.09
CA PHE A 470 -7.18 -7.78 -9.04
C PHE A 470 -6.17 -7.45 -10.14
N GLY A 471 -6.11 -6.20 -10.61
CA GLY A 471 -5.09 -5.76 -11.56
C GLY A 471 -3.67 -5.95 -11.01
N HIS A 472 -3.44 -5.63 -9.74
CA HIS A 472 -2.19 -5.92 -9.04
C HIS A 472 -1.89 -7.42 -8.94
N VAL A 473 -2.90 -8.25 -8.64
CA VAL A 473 -2.73 -9.72 -8.62
C VAL A 473 -2.29 -10.24 -9.98
N MET A 474 -3.00 -9.86 -11.04
CA MET A 474 -2.68 -10.33 -12.39
C MET A 474 -1.28 -9.86 -12.82
N HIS A 475 -0.89 -8.64 -12.47
CA HIS A 475 0.45 -8.14 -12.72
C HIS A 475 1.53 -9.04 -12.06
N ALA A 476 1.37 -9.41 -10.78
CA ALA A 476 2.33 -10.32 -10.15
C ALA A 476 2.30 -11.74 -10.72
N LEU A 477 1.11 -12.33 -10.91
CA LEU A 477 1.00 -13.73 -11.35
C LEU A 477 1.44 -13.94 -12.80
N CYS A 478 1.18 -12.97 -13.69
CA CYS A 478 1.60 -13.05 -15.09
C CYS A 478 3.07 -12.68 -15.30
N THR A 479 3.77 -12.17 -14.28
CA THR A 479 5.20 -11.86 -14.38
C THR A 479 6.02 -13.15 -14.34
N LYS A 480 6.78 -13.41 -15.42
CA LYS A 480 7.84 -14.42 -15.46
C LYS A 480 9.20 -13.72 -15.47
N SER A 481 9.98 -13.96 -14.42
CA SER A 481 11.29 -13.33 -14.21
C SER A 481 12.33 -14.35 -13.78
N MET A 482 13.59 -14.12 -14.18
CA MET A 482 14.77 -14.87 -13.74
C MET A 482 15.19 -14.52 -12.31
N TYR A 483 14.98 -13.27 -11.88
CA TYR A 483 15.41 -12.75 -10.59
C TYR A 483 14.23 -12.09 -9.86
N SER A 484 14.11 -12.35 -8.56
CA SER A 484 13.05 -11.76 -7.71
C SER A 484 13.09 -10.23 -7.73
N ARG A 485 14.27 -9.65 -7.95
CA ARG A 485 14.51 -8.20 -8.14
C ARG A 485 13.73 -7.57 -9.29
N PHE A 486 13.33 -8.36 -10.28
CA PHE A 486 12.52 -7.91 -11.43
C PHE A 486 11.09 -8.44 -11.39
N SER A 487 10.73 -9.19 -10.35
CA SER A 487 9.34 -9.54 -10.04
C SER A 487 8.82 -8.58 -8.99
N TRP A 488 7.52 -8.25 -9.04
CA TRP A 488 6.91 -7.53 -7.94
C TRP A 488 7.10 -8.32 -6.65
N SER A 489 7.81 -7.74 -5.70
CA SER A 489 7.99 -8.33 -4.38
C SER A 489 8.08 -7.24 -3.33
N TRP A 490 7.36 -7.44 -2.24
CA TRP A 490 7.38 -6.54 -1.09
C TRP A 490 8.58 -6.77 -0.17
N THR A 491 9.49 -7.67 -0.56
CA THR A 491 10.34 -8.39 0.36
C THR A 491 11.83 -8.13 0.20
N ALA A 492 12.25 -6.94 -0.20
CA ALA A 492 13.61 -6.49 0.08
C ALA A 492 13.71 -4.97 0.04
N ILE A 493 14.18 -4.37 1.15
CA ILE A 493 14.57 -2.95 1.29
C ILE A 493 13.33 -2.04 1.39
N PRO A 494 13.36 -0.85 2.04
CA PRO A 494 12.20 0.00 2.36
C PRO A 494 11.12 0.28 1.29
N TYR A 495 11.28 -0.20 0.05
CA TYR A 495 10.38 -0.01 -1.08
C TYR A 495 10.16 -1.34 -1.82
N PRO A 496 8.97 -1.58 -2.40
CA PRO A 496 8.76 -2.75 -3.25
C PRO A 496 9.75 -2.73 -4.42
N VAL A 497 10.25 -3.91 -4.77
CA VAL A 497 11.17 -4.09 -5.90
C VAL A 497 10.43 -4.74 -7.07
N GLY A 498 11.08 -4.78 -8.24
CA GLY A 498 10.51 -5.33 -9.47
C GLY A 498 9.94 -4.28 -10.41
N ILE A 499 9.24 -3.29 -9.87
CA ILE A 499 8.52 -2.26 -10.64
C ILE A 499 8.79 -0.90 -10.03
N GLU A 500 8.97 0.11 -10.88
CA GLU A 500 9.05 1.50 -10.44
C GLU A 500 7.75 1.97 -9.75
N MET A 501 7.84 2.66 -8.61
CA MET A 501 6.66 3.02 -7.79
C MET A 501 5.59 3.81 -8.54
N ASP A 502 5.99 4.66 -9.48
CA ASP A 502 5.11 5.47 -10.32
C ASP A 502 4.56 4.72 -11.55
N ALA A 503 4.91 3.44 -11.71
CA ALA A 503 4.35 2.52 -12.70
C ALA A 503 3.55 1.36 -12.07
N LEU A 504 3.67 1.15 -10.75
CA LEU A 504 2.99 0.06 -10.04
C LEU A 504 1.47 0.13 -10.21
N GLU A 505 0.90 1.33 -10.18
CA GLU A 505 -0.54 1.55 -10.31
C GLU A 505 -1.07 1.52 -11.75
N VAL A 506 -0.19 1.40 -12.76
CA VAL A 506 -0.64 1.42 -14.16
C VAL A 506 -1.54 0.21 -14.48
N PRO A 507 -1.16 -1.03 -14.14
CA PRO A 507 -2.02 -2.17 -14.43
C PRO A 507 -3.32 -2.16 -13.63
N SER A 508 -3.29 -1.77 -12.36
CA SER A 508 -4.49 -1.70 -11.52
C SER A 508 -5.48 -0.65 -12.02
N GLN A 509 -5.02 0.57 -12.30
CA GLN A 509 -5.87 1.65 -12.82
C GLN A 509 -6.38 1.40 -14.24
N MET A 510 -5.68 0.61 -15.05
CA MET A 510 -6.17 0.22 -16.38
C MET A 510 -7.41 -0.69 -16.30
N PHE A 511 -7.56 -1.46 -15.22
CA PHE A 511 -8.69 -2.37 -15.01
C PHE A 511 -9.84 -1.76 -14.18
N GLU A 512 -9.64 -0.60 -13.55
CA GLU A 512 -10.72 0.21 -12.99
C GLU A 512 -11.68 0.70 -14.08
#